data_AF-A0A1E8UES1-F1
#
_entry.id   AF-A0A1E8UES1-F1
#
_cell.length_a   1.000
_cell.length_b   1.000
_cell.length_c   1.000
_cell.angle_alpha   90.00
_cell.angle_beta   90.00
_cell.angle_gamma   90.00
#
_symmetry.space_group_name_H-M   'P 1'
#
loop_
_entity.id
_entity.type
_entity.pdbx_description
1 polymer ?
#
loop_
_entity_poly.entity_id
_entity_poly.type
_entity_poly.pdbx_seq_one_letter_code
_entity_poly.pdbx_strand_id
1 'polypeptide(L)'
;MHDAAADRWYCESLPGTDPGRVRRTVALVERALAGGPAASPAGEAPASRPYRCEPFEAAVTGTAHAEAVRRALTHIRDGDIFQANICRELTAAFDGDPLDLFCAGYKRLRPRFAAFLRVPGGAVASLSPELYLRRTGRAVLTSPIKGTAPADSDPRELHASAKNRAENVMIVDLMRNDLSRACVSGSVLSPAVPRVEPHTGVHHLVADVHGTLRPGLDDAALLRSTFPPGSCTGAPKIRATEIINELETTARGVYTGGIGCVSPVAGLAVNVAIRTFEFSGGAVRLGVGGGIVADSDPGGEAFETLVKAAPLLDAVGARFGEELTREWREHAESSEVATPACVGGASQCGEFTGRAGAGNPGGAASSGRAPVLRDAPVLRASPDPAPGVFTTMLVRDGRPEQLAEHLARLQSSVRACFSCDLPGGLEERIIRCAAALEGRHRMRVTAVPEAGSLRIEMTRAPLDPPDVAPPVEPWVLRPVVVPGGWGCHKWADRGALDAAPGPWSPVCDPLLVDEDGTVLETGRANVFVVRGGVVTTPPADGRILPGVMRARVIAALRSAGYEVRERAIALADLAEVSEVFVTNALRGARPVGEARGVGRWAPGPVTAWVQHALAAAG
;
A
#
# COMPACT_ATOMS: atom_id res chain seq x y z
N MET A 1 -30.63 5.83 -0.45
CA MET A 1 -29.17 6.07 -0.50
C MET A 1 -28.93 7.57 -0.44
N HIS A 2 -27.88 8.00 0.25
CA HIS A 2 -27.40 9.38 0.26
C HIS A 2 -26.02 9.49 -0.39
N ASP A 3 -25.84 10.48 -1.26
CA ASP A 3 -24.54 10.90 -1.82
C ASP A 3 -24.22 12.31 -1.36
N ALA A 4 -23.33 12.44 -0.37
CA ALA A 4 -22.99 13.74 0.23
C ALA A 4 -22.32 14.70 -0.76
N ALA A 5 -21.60 14.20 -1.77
CA ALA A 5 -20.92 15.05 -2.75
C ALA A 5 -21.92 15.75 -3.69
N ALA A 6 -23.08 15.12 -3.93
CA ALA A 6 -24.15 15.68 -4.73
C ALA A 6 -25.27 16.32 -3.88
N ASP A 7 -25.19 16.16 -2.55
CA ASP A 7 -26.23 16.49 -1.58
C ASP A 7 -27.62 15.97 -2.00
N ARG A 8 -27.68 14.69 -2.39
CA ARG A 8 -28.88 14.05 -2.94
C ARG A 8 -29.24 12.78 -2.22
N TRP A 9 -30.53 12.66 -1.91
CA TRP A 9 -31.17 11.41 -1.49
C TRP A 9 -31.82 10.73 -2.68
N TYR A 10 -31.43 9.49 -2.91
CA TYR A 10 -32.08 8.59 -3.85
C TYR A 10 -32.97 7.63 -3.07
N CYS A 11 -34.28 7.72 -3.30
CA CYS A 11 -35.25 6.75 -2.82
C CYS A 11 -35.66 5.88 -4.00
N GLU A 12 -35.37 4.59 -3.92
CA GLU A 12 -35.78 3.62 -4.92
C GLU A 12 -36.59 2.53 -4.23
N SER A 13 -37.76 2.24 -4.78
CA SER A 13 -38.60 1.14 -4.35
C SER A 13 -38.61 0.10 -5.46
N LEU A 14 -38.22 -1.12 -5.12
CA LEU A 14 -38.33 -2.28 -6.00
C LEU A 14 -39.57 -3.08 -5.58
N PRO A 15 -40.78 -2.73 -6.08
CA PRO A 15 -42.01 -3.46 -5.73
C PRO A 15 -41.99 -4.92 -6.22
N GLY A 16 -40.98 -5.33 -6.99
CA GLY A 16 -40.93 -6.62 -7.66
C GLY A 16 -41.82 -6.62 -8.91
N THR A 17 -42.20 -7.80 -9.36
CA THR A 17 -42.99 -8.00 -10.59
C THR A 17 -44.50 -7.99 -10.37
N ASP A 18 -44.98 -7.92 -9.12
CA ASP A 18 -46.42 -7.90 -8.81
C ASP A 18 -47.06 -6.58 -9.30
N PRO A 19 -47.98 -6.62 -10.28
CA PRO A 19 -48.58 -5.41 -10.84
C PRO A 19 -49.38 -4.60 -9.81
N GLY A 20 -49.96 -5.27 -8.80
CA GLY A 20 -50.70 -4.62 -7.73
C GLY A 20 -49.80 -3.78 -6.83
N ARG A 21 -48.66 -4.34 -6.42
CA ARG A 21 -47.64 -3.67 -5.61
C ARG A 21 -46.98 -2.54 -6.39
N VAL A 22 -46.67 -2.74 -7.67
CA VAL A 22 -46.14 -1.69 -8.55
C VAL A 22 -47.09 -0.49 -8.58
N ARG A 23 -48.40 -0.71 -8.87
CA ARG A 23 -49.39 0.37 -8.90
C ARG A 23 -49.51 1.10 -7.56
N ARG A 24 -49.50 0.39 -6.44
CA ARG A 24 -49.55 1.01 -5.10
C ARG A 24 -48.32 1.86 -4.80
N THR A 25 -47.13 1.36 -5.15
CA THR A 25 -45.87 2.09 -4.98
C THR A 25 -45.83 3.34 -5.86
N VAL A 26 -46.21 3.24 -7.13
CA VAL A 26 -46.29 4.40 -8.05
C VAL A 26 -47.25 5.44 -7.48
N ALA A 27 -48.47 5.05 -7.06
CA ALA A 27 -49.43 5.98 -6.48
C ALA A 27 -48.97 6.59 -5.15
N LEU A 28 -48.12 5.91 -4.37
CA LEU A 28 -47.51 6.46 -3.16
C LEU A 28 -46.46 7.52 -3.50
N VAL A 29 -45.59 7.22 -4.47
CA VAL A 29 -44.54 8.13 -4.94
C VAL A 29 -45.16 9.36 -5.62
N GLU A 30 -46.14 9.18 -6.50
CA GLU A 30 -46.87 10.28 -7.14
C GLU A 30 -47.58 11.17 -6.13
N ARG A 31 -48.19 10.60 -5.09
CA ARG A 31 -48.78 11.40 -3.99
C ARG A 31 -47.72 12.18 -3.21
N ALA A 32 -46.55 11.60 -2.97
CA ALA A 32 -45.45 12.31 -2.33
C ALA A 32 -44.88 13.44 -3.21
N LEU A 33 -44.81 13.23 -4.53
CA LEU A 33 -44.29 14.21 -5.50
C LEU A 33 -45.31 15.31 -5.85
N ALA A 34 -46.61 15.02 -5.81
CA ALA A 34 -47.67 15.99 -6.11
C ALA A 34 -47.73 17.16 -5.09
N GLY A 35 -47.08 17.03 -3.92
CA GLY A 35 -46.88 18.13 -2.97
C GLY A 35 -45.74 19.09 -3.32
N GLY A 36 -44.92 18.80 -4.35
CA GLY A 36 -43.71 19.55 -4.69
C GLY A 36 -42.51 19.24 -3.77
N PRO A 37 -41.28 19.71 -4.10
CA PRO A 37 -40.03 19.37 -3.38
C PRO A 37 -39.94 19.87 -1.92
N ALA A 38 -40.98 20.53 -1.41
CA ALA A 38 -41.02 21.11 -0.07
C ALA A 38 -42.35 20.86 0.67
N ALA A 39 -43.16 19.89 0.24
CA ALA A 39 -44.31 19.45 1.04
C ALA A 39 -44.37 17.92 1.15
N SER A 40 -43.40 17.35 1.89
CA SER A 40 -43.86 16.41 2.91
C SER A 40 -44.93 17.16 3.70
N PRO A 41 -46.13 16.60 3.96
CA PRO A 41 -47.03 17.25 4.90
C PRO A 41 -46.21 17.60 6.12
N ALA A 42 -46.35 18.82 6.63
CA ALA A 42 -45.68 19.30 7.83
C ALA A 42 -46.16 18.55 9.10
N GLY A 43 -46.41 17.24 9.00
CA GLY A 43 -46.34 16.35 10.13
C GLY A 43 -44.87 16.21 10.50
N GLU A 44 -44.57 16.37 11.78
CA GLU A 44 -43.28 15.98 12.34
C GLU A 44 -42.87 14.62 11.77
N ALA A 45 -41.63 14.52 11.31
CA ALA A 45 -41.05 13.22 11.02
C ALA A 45 -41.33 12.32 12.24
N PRO A 46 -41.84 11.09 12.05
CA PRO A 46 -42.18 10.23 13.16
C PRO A 46 -41.00 10.17 14.13
N ALA A 47 -41.28 10.42 15.42
CA ALA A 47 -40.26 10.45 16.44
C ALA A 47 -39.45 9.14 16.41
N SER A 48 -38.13 9.27 16.53
CA SER A 48 -37.26 8.09 16.59
C SER A 48 -37.68 7.20 17.75
N ARG A 49 -37.86 5.91 17.47
CA ARG A 49 -38.23 4.94 18.49
C ARG A 49 -36.97 4.49 19.22
N PRO A 50 -37.06 4.23 20.54
CA PRO A 50 -35.95 3.61 21.24
C PRO A 50 -35.68 2.22 20.65
N TYR A 51 -34.41 1.90 20.49
CA TYR A 51 -33.93 0.55 20.22
C TYR A 51 -32.92 0.17 21.31
N ARG A 52 -32.68 -1.12 21.46
CA ARG A 52 -31.72 -1.66 22.41
C ARG A 52 -30.76 -2.58 21.66
N CYS A 53 -29.47 -2.30 21.83
CA CYS A 53 -28.41 -3.25 21.53
C CYS A 53 -27.88 -3.78 22.86
N GLU A 54 -27.87 -5.09 23.03
CA GLU A 54 -27.04 -5.69 24.08
C GLU A 54 -25.55 -5.42 23.78
N PRO A 55 -24.65 -5.59 24.76
CA PRO A 55 -23.21 -5.42 24.51
C PRO A 55 -22.73 -6.28 23.34
N PHE A 56 -21.89 -5.71 22.49
CA PHE A 56 -21.28 -6.43 21.38
C PHE A 56 -20.21 -7.38 21.90
N GLU A 57 -20.32 -8.64 21.52
CA GLU A 57 -19.36 -9.70 21.82
C GLU A 57 -18.56 -10.08 20.57
N ALA A 58 -17.39 -10.67 20.79
CA ALA A 58 -16.57 -11.23 19.72
C ALA A 58 -17.19 -12.54 19.20
N ALA A 59 -17.68 -12.56 17.96
CA ALA A 59 -17.97 -13.84 17.29
C ALA A 59 -16.66 -14.56 16.93
N VAL A 60 -15.59 -13.79 16.69
CA VAL A 60 -14.21 -14.27 16.52
C VAL A 60 -13.30 -13.47 17.46
N THR A 61 -12.62 -14.16 18.37
CA THR A 61 -11.78 -13.54 19.42
C THR A 61 -10.59 -12.79 18.84
N GLY A 62 -10.05 -11.83 19.60
CA GLY A 62 -8.83 -11.08 19.19
C GLY A 62 -7.62 -12.00 19.02
N THR A 63 -7.52 -13.04 19.85
CA THR A 63 -6.48 -14.07 19.74
C THR A 63 -6.58 -14.90 18.46
N ALA A 64 -7.80 -15.29 18.05
CA ALA A 64 -8.01 -16.00 16.79
C ALA A 64 -7.72 -15.11 15.58
N HIS A 65 -8.11 -13.83 15.65
CA HIS A 65 -7.77 -12.84 14.64
C HIS A 65 -6.26 -12.64 14.51
N ALA A 66 -5.54 -12.48 15.63
CA ALA A 66 -4.08 -12.35 15.64
C ALA A 66 -3.39 -13.60 15.04
N GLU A 67 -3.93 -14.79 15.25
CA GLU A 67 -3.40 -16.00 14.59
C GLU A 67 -3.63 -15.98 13.07
N ALA A 68 -4.80 -15.55 12.60
CA ALA A 68 -5.03 -15.35 11.18
C ALA A 68 -4.05 -14.32 10.58
N VAL A 69 -3.75 -13.23 11.32
CA VAL A 69 -2.73 -12.25 10.93
C VAL A 69 -1.34 -12.88 10.84
N ARG A 70 -0.91 -13.69 11.81
CA ARG A 70 0.39 -14.41 11.77
C ARG A 70 0.50 -15.30 10.53
N ARG A 71 -0.57 -16.04 10.21
CA ARG A 71 -0.60 -16.90 9.01
C ARG A 71 -0.55 -16.08 7.73
N ALA A 72 -1.27 -14.95 7.66
CA ALA A 72 -1.19 -14.02 6.53
C ALA A 72 0.23 -13.47 6.35
N LEU A 73 0.94 -13.12 7.44
CA LEU A 73 2.33 -12.68 7.40
C LEU A 73 3.28 -13.76 6.84
N THR A 74 3.03 -15.04 7.12
CA THR A 74 3.79 -16.14 6.50
C THR A 74 3.64 -16.12 4.98
N HIS A 75 2.41 -16.03 4.46
CA HIS A 75 2.17 -15.91 3.02
C HIS A 75 2.84 -14.67 2.40
N ILE A 76 2.88 -13.55 3.14
CA ILE A 76 3.58 -12.34 2.69
C ILE A 76 5.10 -12.56 2.61
N ARG A 77 5.69 -13.22 3.62
CA ARG A 77 7.13 -13.53 3.66
C ARG A 77 7.55 -14.50 2.57
N ASP A 78 6.68 -15.46 2.26
CA ASP A 78 6.91 -16.45 1.19
C ASP A 78 6.70 -15.85 -0.22
N GLY A 79 6.13 -14.63 -0.29
CA GLY A 79 5.92 -13.90 -1.54
C GLY A 79 4.64 -14.30 -2.28
N ASP A 80 3.70 -14.99 -1.63
CA ASP A 80 2.39 -15.33 -2.21
C ASP A 80 1.54 -14.07 -2.46
N ILE A 81 1.61 -13.11 -1.53
CA ILE A 81 0.85 -11.84 -1.52
C ILE A 81 1.71 -10.71 -0.93
N PHE A 82 1.38 -9.46 -1.26
CA PHE A 82 1.95 -8.25 -0.66
C PHE A 82 1.12 -7.74 0.52
N GLN A 83 -0.21 -7.93 0.45
CA GLN A 83 -1.15 -7.50 1.47
C GLN A 83 -2.38 -8.44 1.45
N ALA A 84 -2.96 -8.71 2.61
CA ALA A 84 -4.31 -9.24 2.74
C ALA A 84 -5.09 -8.48 3.82
N ASN A 85 -6.36 -8.20 3.60
CA ASN A 85 -7.24 -7.58 4.56
C ASN A 85 -7.88 -8.69 5.38
N ILE A 86 -7.51 -8.82 6.64
CA ILE A 86 -8.04 -9.85 7.55
C ILE A 86 -9.08 -9.20 8.45
N CYS A 87 -10.19 -9.89 8.69
CA CYS A 87 -11.36 -9.37 9.40
C CYS A 87 -11.80 -10.28 10.54
N ARG A 88 -12.65 -9.73 11.43
CA ARG A 88 -13.42 -10.47 12.43
C ARG A 88 -14.83 -9.89 12.55
N GLU A 89 -15.76 -10.71 13.05
CA GLU A 89 -17.15 -10.33 13.29
C GLU A 89 -17.40 -10.04 14.78
N LEU A 90 -18.12 -8.95 15.05
CA LEU A 90 -18.72 -8.65 16.35
C LEU A 90 -20.25 -8.77 16.25
N THR A 91 -20.90 -9.23 17.30
CA THR A 91 -22.35 -9.48 17.30
C THR A 91 -23.01 -9.04 18.59
N ALA A 92 -24.28 -8.64 18.52
CA ALA A 92 -25.10 -8.32 19.68
C ALA A 92 -26.56 -8.74 19.43
N ALA A 93 -27.30 -9.00 20.51
CA ALA A 93 -28.76 -9.02 20.45
C ALA A 93 -29.30 -7.61 20.19
N PHE A 94 -30.34 -7.53 19.35
CA PHE A 94 -30.95 -6.28 18.91
C PHE A 94 -32.47 -6.34 19.03
N ASP A 95 -33.04 -5.34 19.71
CA ASP A 95 -34.48 -5.12 19.82
C ASP A 95 -34.83 -3.69 19.36
N GLY A 96 -35.85 -3.57 18.51
CA GLY A 96 -36.27 -2.33 17.88
C GLY A 96 -36.24 -2.35 16.35
N ASP A 97 -36.36 -1.18 15.73
CA ASP A 97 -36.31 -1.04 14.27
C ASP A 97 -34.88 -0.69 13.80
N PRO A 98 -34.25 -1.49 12.92
CA PRO A 98 -32.93 -1.17 12.34
C PRO A 98 -32.83 0.21 11.68
N LEU A 99 -33.96 0.79 11.23
CA LEU A 99 -33.98 2.13 10.66
C LEU A 99 -33.67 3.22 11.70
N ASP A 100 -34.11 3.04 12.95
CA ASP A 100 -33.81 3.99 14.04
C ASP A 100 -32.31 4.00 14.35
N LEU A 101 -31.67 2.83 14.41
CA LEU A 101 -30.22 2.71 14.56
C LEU A 101 -29.47 3.37 13.40
N PHE A 102 -29.90 3.11 12.15
CA PHE A 102 -29.33 3.77 10.97
C PHE A 102 -29.44 5.30 11.07
N CYS A 103 -30.60 5.82 11.47
CA CYS A 103 -30.82 7.26 11.63
C CYS A 103 -29.94 7.86 12.74
N ALA A 104 -29.79 7.19 13.88
CA ALA A 104 -28.90 7.61 14.97
C ALA A 104 -27.43 7.68 14.49
N GLY A 105 -26.94 6.59 13.90
CA GLY A 105 -25.59 6.51 13.35
C GLY A 105 -25.34 7.55 12.26
N TYR A 106 -26.29 7.76 11.34
CA TYR A 106 -26.20 8.79 10.29
C TYR A 106 -26.08 10.20 10.88
N LYS A 107 -26.91 10.56 11.85
CA LYS A 107 -26.89 11.89 12.49
C LYS A 107 -25.55 12.17 13.17
N ARG A 108 -24.99 11.16 13.85
CA ARG A 108 -23.74 11.30 14.63
C ARG A 108 -22.49 11.24 13.76
N LEU A 109 -22.41 10.28 12.84
CA LEU A 109 -21.22 10.04 12.01
C LEU A 109 -21.18 10.88 10.74
N ARG A 110 -22.34 11.35 10.24
CA ARG A 110 -22.48 12.09 8.98
C ARG A 110 -21.64 11.45 7.85
N PRO A 111 -21.90 10.17 7.53
CA PRO A 111 -21.06 9.45 6.59
C PRO A 111 -21.19 10.02 5.17
N ARG A 112 -20.13 9.89 4.37
CA ARG A 112 -20.10 10.32 2.97
C ARG A 112 -21.13 9.56 2.14
N PHE A 113 -21.21 8.26 2.33
CA PHE A 113 -22.20 7.39 1.71
C PHE A 113 -23.03 6.72 2.79
N ALA A 114 -24.35 6.75 2.62
CA ALA A 114 -25.26 6.06 3.51
C ALA A 114 -26.29 5.27 2.73
N ALA A 115 -26.51 4.03 3.15
CA ALA A 115 -27.52 3.18 2.55
C ALA A 115 -28.23 2.37 3.63
N PHE A 116 -29.56 2.42 3.60
CA PHE A 116 -30.40 1.55 4.39
C PHE A 116 -31.18 0.64 3.43
N LEU A 117 -31.01 -0.66 3.58
CA LEU A 117 -31.71 -1.67 2.79
C LEU A 117 -32.55 -2.50 3.73
N ARG A 118 -33.86 -2.54 3.50
CA ARG A 118 -34.75 -3.50 4.15
C ARG A 118 -34.99 -4.67 3.19
N VAL A 119 -34.67 -5.87 3.67
CA VAL A 119 -34.78 -7.11 2.90
C VAL A 119 -35.67 -8.10 3.64
N PRO A 120 -36.23 -9.12 2.96
CA PRO A 120 -36.92 -10.20 3.66
C PRO A 120 -36.02 -10.83 4.73
N GLY A 121 -36.49 -10.90 5.96
CA GLY A 121 -35.75 -11.50 7.08
C GLY A 121 -34.71 -10.61 7.76
N GLY A 122 -34.49 -9.36 7.32
CA GLY A 122 -33.44 -8.53 7.91
C GLY A 122 -33.34 -7.10 7.36
N ALA A 123 -32.22 -6.46 7.69
CA ALA A 123 -31.87 -5.14 7.19
C ALA A 123 -30.35 -4.94 7.12
N VAL A 124 -29.91 -3.97 6.34
CA VAL A 124 -28.51 -3.53 6.26
C VAL A 124 -28.48 -2.01 6.43
N ALA A 125 -27.65 -1.54 7.37
CA ALA A 125 -27.42 -0.11 7.63
C ALA A 125 -25.94 0.22 7.39
N SER A 126 -25.63 0.80 6.23
CA SER A 126 -24.27 1.15 5.80
C SER A 126 -23.98 2.64 6.00
N LEU A 127 -22.85 2.95 6.64
CA LEU A 127 -22.38 4.30 6.97
C LEU A 127 -20.95 4.50 6.42
N SER A 128 -20.77 4.15 5.15
CA SER A 128 -19.46 4.00 4.52
C SER A 128 -18.78 5.33 4.17
N PRO A 129 -17.45 5.44 4.37
CA PRO A 129 -16.67 6.58 3.87
C PRO A 129 -16.23 6.40 2.41
N GLU A 130 -16.25 5.17 1.87
CA GLU A 130 -15.50 4.83 0.66
C GLU A 130 -16.39 4.54 -0.56
N LEU A 131 -16.08 5.17 -1.69
CA LEU A 131 -16.73 4.88 -2.97
C LEU A 131 -16.09 3.66 -3.61
N TYR A 132 -16.88 2.59 -3.80
CA TYR A 132 -16.43 1.43 -4.56
C TYR A 132 -16.38 1.78 -6.05
N LEU A 133 -17.52 2.16 -6.64
CA LEU A 133 -17.63 2.48 -8.06
C LEU A 133 -18.71 3.53 -8.32
N ARG A 134 -18.44 4.41 -9.28
CA ARG A 134 -19.42 5.30 -9.90
C ARG A 134 -19.30 5.24 -11.41
N ARG A 135 -20.42 5.15 -12.12
CA ARG A 135 -20.49 5.30 -13.58
C ARG A 135 -21.49 6.38 -13.98
N THR A 136 -21.02 7.37 -14.74
CA THR A 136 -21.87 8.36 -15.41
C THR A 136 -21.64 8.26 -16.92
N GLY A 137 -22.66 7.87 -17.69
CA GLY A 137 -22.46 7.53 -19.10
C GLY A 137 -21.44 6.39 -19.25
N ARG A 138 -20.29 6.62 -19.87
CA ARG A 138 -19.20 5.63 -19.92
C ARG A 138 -18.03 5.95 -19.00
N ALA A 139 -18.05 7.09 -18.32
CA ALA A 139 -16.99 7.45 -17.36
C ALA A 139 -17.18 6.62 -16.08
N VAL A 140 -16.12 5.92 -15.68
CA VAL A 140 -16.05 5.09 -14.46
C VAL A 140 -15.06 5.74 -13.49
N LEU A 141 -15.40 5.73 -12.21
CA LEU A 141 -14.59 6.22 -11.11
C LEU A 141 -14.62 5.21 -9.96
N THR A 142 -13.46 4.95 -9.36
CA THR A 142 -13.34 4.37 -8.01
C THR A 142 -12.47 5.30 -7.16
N SER A 143 -12.72 5.36 -5.85
CA SER A 143 -12.03 6.27 -4.95
C SER A 143 -11.66 5.56 -3.63
N PRO A 144 -10.74 4.58 -3.68
CA PRO A 144 -10.24 3.91 -2.48
C PRO A 144 -9.65 4.88 -1.45
N ILE A 145 -9.76 4.51 -0.17
CA ILE A 145 -9.20 5.26 0.96
C ILE A 145 -8.04 4.47 1.58
N LYS A 146 -6.85 5.09 1.64
CA LYS A 146 -5.69 4.56 2.37
C LYS A 146 -4.92 5.68 3.05
N GLY A 147 -4.76 5.58 4.37
CA GLY A 147 -4.25 6.66 5.21
C GLY A 147 -5.39 7.48 5.84
N THR A 148 -5.37 7.53 7.18
CA THR A 148 -6.30 8.30 7.99
C THR A 148 -5.49 9.06 9.03
N ALA A 149 -5.85 10.31 9.30
CA ALA A 149 -5.33 11.00 10.48
C ALA A 149 -6.44 11.80 11.18
N PRO A 150 -6.25 12.16 12.45
CA PRO A 150 -7.20 12.99 13.20
C PRO A 150 -7.52 14.31 12.49
N ALA A 151 -8.74 14.84 12.65
CA ALA A 151 -9.15 16.09 12.00
C ALA A 151 -8.39 17.34 12.45
N ASP A 152 -7.71 17.28 13.59
CA ASP A 152 -6.87 18.34 14.16
C ASP A 152 -5.39 18.25 13.74
N SER A 153 -4.99 17.19 13.05
CA SER A 153 -3.65 17.05 12.45
C SER A 153 -3.51 17.87 11.16
N ASP A 154 -2.30 18.31 10.79
CA ASP A 154 -2.08 19.01 9.52
C ASP A 154 -2.36 18.04 8.34
N PRO A 155 -3.32 18.33 7.46
CA PRO A 155 -3.60 17.53 6.26
C PRO A 155 -2.37 17.17 5.42
N ARG A 156 -1.32 18.00 5.44
CA ARG A 156 -0.06 17.76 4.73
C ARG A 156 0.72 16.59 5.31
N GLU A 157 0.57 16.29 6.60
CA GLU A 157 1.24 15.18 7.27
C GLU A 157 0.72 13.82 6.78
N LEU A 158 -0.57 13.73 6.41
CA LEU A 158 -1.10 12.53 5.74
C LEU A 158 -0.32 12.23 4.45
N HIS A 159 -0.07 13.26 3.63
CA HIS A 159 0.73 13.13 2.41
C HIS A 159 2.19 12.84 2.69
N ALA A 160 2.73 13.27 3.83
CA ALA A 160 4.14 13.16 4.18
C ALA A 160 4.55 11.74 4.64
N SER A 161 3.61 10.96 5.19
CA SER A 161 3.84 9.58 5.61
C SER A 161 4.17 8.65 4.43
N ALA A 162 5.34 8.00 4.50
CA ALA A 162 5.78 7.04 3.49
C ALA A 162 4.89 5.78 3.45
N LYS A 163 4.39 5.35 4.62
CA LYS A 163 3.44 4.24 4.75
C LYS A 163 2.14 4.54 4.00
N ASN A 164 1.51 5.68 4.28
CA ASN A 164 0.28 6.09 3.60
C ASN A 164 0.47 6.22 2.09
N ARG A 165 1.62 6.72 1.62
CA ARG A 165 1.91 6.79 0.17
C ARG A 165 2.11 5.40 -0.46
N ALA A 166 2.81 4.49 0.20
CA ALA A 166 3.01 3.12 -0.30
C ALA A 166 1.69 2.36 -0.39
N GLU A 167 0.86 2.44 0.65
CA GLU A 167 -0.50 1.89 0.64
C GLU A 167 -1.36 2.52 -0.46
N ASN A 168 -1.25 3.84 -0.67
CA ASN A 168 -1.96 4.54 -1.75
C ASN A 168 -1.50 4.10 -3.15
N VAL A 169 -0.19 3.94 -3.39
CA VAL A 169 0.32 3.45 -4.68
C VAL A 169 -0.19 2.04 -4.95
N MET A 170 -0.07 1.15 -3.96
CA MET A 170 -0.51 -0.23 -4.09
C MET A 170 -2.02 -0.33 -4.35
N ILE A 171 -2.86 0.45 -3.64
CA ILE A 171 -4.30 0.43 -3.86
C ILE A 171 -4.69 1.04 -5.21
N VAL A 172 -3.99 2.10 -5.66
CA VAL A 172 -4.18 2.68 -6.99
C VAL A 172 -3.85 1.66 -8.07
N ASP A 173 -2.72 0.96 -7.98
CA ASP A 173 -2.35 -0.03 -8.99
C ASP A 173 -3.31 -1.22 -8.99
N LEU A 174 -3.80 -1.64 -7.82
CA LEU A 174 -4.85 -2.64 -7.72
C LEU A 174 -6.14 -2.19 -8.42
N MET A 175 -6.58 -0.95 -8.17
CA MET A 175 -7.79 -0.38 -8.81
C MET A 175 -7.62 -0.17 -10.31
N ARG A 176 -6.42 0.23 -10.76
CA ARG A 176 -6.09 0.34 -12.19
C ARG A 176 -6.16 -1.02 -12.87
N ASN A 177 -5.66 -2.06 -12.22
CA ASN A 177 -5.77 -3.44 -12.71
C ASN A 177 -7.23 -3.94 -12.75
N ASP A 178 -8.05 -3.57 -11.77
CA ASP A 178 -9.47 -3.91 -11.80
C ASP A 178 -10.20 -3.20 -12.95
N LEU A 179 -10.00 -1.89 -13.10
CA LEU A 179 -10.67 -1.11 -14.14
C LEU A 179 -10.17 -1.46 -15.56
N SER A 180 -8.91 -1.83 -15.74
CA SER A 180 -8.37 -2.21 -17.06
C SER A 180 -9.12 -3.39 -17.68
N ARG A 181 -9.69 -4.27 -16.84
CA ARG A 181 -10.49 -5.42 -17.27
C ARG A 181 -11.82 -5.04 -17.91
N ALA A 182 -12.39 -3.87 -17.62
CA ALA A 182 -13.67 -3.41 -18.17
C ALA A 182 -13.57 -2.11 -18.99
N CYS A 183 -12.49 -1.34 -18.83
CA CYS A 183 -12.29 -0.07 -19.51
C CYS A 183 -11.49 -0.20 -20.82
N VAL A 184 -11.54 0.84 -21.64
CA VAL A 184 -10.74 0.98 -22.86
C VAL A 184 -9.26 1.08 -22.48
N SER A 185 -8.37 0.35 -23.15
CA SER A 185 -6.93 0.41 -22.92
C SER A 185 -6.41 1.85 -23.02
N GLY A 186 -5.56 2.26 -22.08
CA GLY A 186 -5.04 3.63 -22.01
C GLY A 186 -6.01 4.67 -21.43
N SER A 187 -7.29 4.35 -21.22
CA SER A 187 -8.24 5.28 -20.57
C SER A 187 -8.18 5.26 -19.04
N VAL A 188 -7.48 4.27 -18.46
CA VAL A 188 -7.41 4.10 -17.01
C VAL A 188 -6.30 4.98 -16.43
N LEU A 189 -6.70 6.05 -15.75
CA LEU A 189 -5.82 7.12 -15.27
C LEU A 189 -6.07 7.39 -13.79
N SER A 190 -5.01 7.71 -13.06
CA SER A 190 -5.09 8.17 -11.67
C SER A 190 -4.33 9.49 -11.56
N PRO A 191 -4.82 10.49 -10.80
CA PRO A 191 -4.02 11.65 -10.43
C PRO A 191 -2.73 11.23 -9.73
N ALA A 192 -1.67 12.03 -9.88
CA ALA A 192 -0.34 11.74 -9.32
C ALA A 192 -0.30 11.83 -7.79
N VAL A 193 -1.24 12.56 -7.18
CA VAL A 193 -1.33 12.74 -5.74
C VAL A 193 -2.78 12.44 -5.33
N PRO A 194 -3.01 11.53 -4.35
CA PRO A 194 -4.33 11.36 -3.74
C PRO A 194 -4.83 12.70 -3.19
N ARG A 195 -6.13 12.91 -3.06
CA ARG A 195 -6.65 14.10 -2.39
C ARG A 195 -6.81 13.84 -0.90
N VAL A 196 -6.52 14.82 -0.04
CA VAL A 196 -7.00 14.78 1.34
C VAL A 196 -8.45 15.19 1.36
N GLU A 197 -9.28 14.35 1.96
CA GLU A 197 -10.72 14.54 2.05
C GLU A 197 -11.16 14.56 3.53
N PRO A 198 -11.71 15.69 4.01
CA PRO A 198 -12.20 15.78 5.38
C PRO A 198 -13.45 14.92 5.57
N HIS A 199 -13.47 14.19 6.68
CA HIS A 199 -14.59 13.39 7.17
C HIS A 199 -14.84 13.71 8.65
N THR A 200 -15.94 13.19 9.21
CA THR A 200 -16.29 13.46 10.61
C THR A 200 -15.20 12.92 11.55
N GLY A 201 -14.44 13.84 12.15
CA GLY A 201 -13.39 13.55 13.13
C GLY A 201 -12.04 13.12 12.54
N VAL A 202 -11.92 12.93 11.22
CA VAL A 202 -10.68 12.49 10.56
C VAL A 202 -10.50 13.07 9.15
N HIS A 203 -9.26 13.12 8.69
CA HIS A 203 -8.91 13.29 7.29
C HIS A 203 -8.60 11.94 6.66
N HIS A 204 -9.07 11.73 5.43
CA HIS A 204 -8.78 10.54 4.62
C HIS A 204 -7.95 10.91 3.39
N LEU A 205 -6.98 10.08 3.04
CA LEU A 205 -6.34 10.14 1.73
C LEU A 205 -7.13 9.28 0.76
N VAL A 206 -7.63 9.92 -0.29
CA VAL A 206 -8.50 9.30 -1.27
C VAL A 206 -7.84 9.35 -2.64
N ALA A 207 -7.66 8.19 -3.26
CA ALA A 207 -6.99 8.08 -4.55
C ALA A 207 -8.01 7.78 -5.64
N ASP A 208 -8.24 8.73 -6.55
CA ASP A 208 -9.21 8.54 -7.64
C ASP A 208 -8.59 7.75 -8.79
N VAL A 209 -9.27 6.71 -9.25
CA VAL A 209 -8.92 6.01 -10.49
C VAL A 209 -10.09 6.09 -11.45
N HIS A 210 -9.82 6.72 -12.59
CA HIS A 210 -10.77 6.95 -13.65
C HIS A 210 -10.58 5.92 -14.76
N GLY A 211 -11.65 5.63 -15.49
CA GLY A 211 -11.61 4.81 -16.71
C GLY A 211 -12.79 5.12 -17.63
N THR A 212 -12.69 4.70 -18.89
CA THR A 212 -13.83 4.72 -19.82
C THR A 212 -14.30 3.31 -20.10
N LEU A 213 -15.54 2.98 -19.73
CA LEU A 213 -16.14 1.67 -19.97
C LEU A 213 -16.12 1.32 -21.47
N ARG A 214 -15.72 0.08 -21.81
CA ARG A 214 -15.70 -0.37 -23.19
C ARG A 214 -17.10 -0.33 -23.83
N PRO A 215 -17.21 0.03 -25.11
CA PRO A 215 -18.47 -0.11 -25.84
C PRO A 215 -19.04 -1.53 -25.72
N GLY A 216 -20.34 -1.65 -25.47
CA GLY A 216 -21.04 -2.93 -25.38
C GLY A 216 -20.97 -3.65 -24.02
N LEU A 217 -20.22 -3.13 -23.04
CA LEU A 217 -20.30 -3.61 -21.66
C LEU A 217 -21.36 -2.86 -20.86
N ASP A 218 -22.09 -3.59 -20.02
CA ASP A 218 -23.10 -3.06 -19.11
C ASP A 218 -22.58 -2.97 -17.66
N ASP A 219 -23.42 -2.47 -16.75
CA ASP A 219 -23.09 -2.35 -15.33
C ASP A 219 -22.79 -3.70 -14.68
N ALA A 220 -23.45 -4.77 -15.12
CA ALA A 220 -23.25 -6.10 -14.58
C ALA A 220 -21.86 -6.66 -14.96
N ALA A 221 -21.41 -6.44 -16.20
CA ALA A 221 -20.08 -6.80 -16.64
C ALA A 221 -18.98 -5.97 -15.96
N LEU A 222 -19.23 -4.66 -15.75
CA LEU A 222 -18.35 -3.80 -14.97
C LEU A 222 -18.17 -4.36 -13.55
N LEU A 223 -19.27 -4.56 -12.82
CA LEU A 223 -19.24 -5.08 -11.44
C LEU A 223 -18.54 -6.45 -11.37
N ARG A 224 -18.86 -7.40 -12.25
CA ARG A 224 -18.20 -8.73 -12.26
C ARG A 224 -16.69 -8.65 -12.47
N SER A 225 -16.20 -7.67 -13.23
CA SER A 225 -14.78 -7.56 -13.57
C SER A 225 -13.95 -6.99 -12.41
N THR A 226 -14.57 -6.18 -11.57
CA THR A 226 -13.91 -5.39 -10.52
C THR A 226 -14.20 -5.88 -9.11
N PHE A 227 -15.20 -6.74 -8.92
CA PHE A 227 -15.63 -7.21 -7.60
C PHE A 227 -14.75 -8.36 -7.10
N PRO A 228 -14.44 -8.43 -5.79
CA PRO A 228 -14.80 -7.49 -4.71
C PRO A 228 -13.97 -6.19 -4.70
N PRO A 229 -14.40 -5.15 -3.96
CA PRO A 229 -13.63 -3.91 -3.77
C PRO A 229 -12.19 -4.20 -3.32
N GLY A 230 -11.20 -3.70 -4.06
CA GLY A 230 -9.82 -4.12 -3.83
C GLY A 230 -9.25 -3.66 -2.47
N SER A 231 -9.75 -2.55 -1.92
CA SER A 231 -9.34 -2.00 -0.62
C SER A 231 -9.61 -2.93 0.56
N CYS A 232 -10.57 -3.85 0.40
CA CYS A 232 -10.97 -4.84 1.41
C CYS A 232 -10.51 -6.28 1.09
N THR A 233 -9.65 -6.44 0.08
CA THR A 233 -9.10 -7.74 -0.33
C THR A 233 -7.60 -7.79 -0.06
N GLY A 234 -6.76 -7.72 -1.09
CA GLY A 234 -5.32 -7.76 -0.98
C GLY A 234 -4.70 -7.72 -2.37
N ALA A 235 -3.38 -7.86 -2.42
CA ALA A 235 -2.64 -7.84 -3.68
C ALA A 235 -1.64 -9.00 -3.70
N PRO A 236 -1.59 -9.84 -4.74
CA PRO A 236 -2.54 -9.94 -5.85
C PRO A 236 -3.95 -10.39 -5.39
N LYS A 237 -5.02 -9.78 -5.95
CA LYS A 237 -6.41 -9.93 -5.44
C LYS A 237 -6.91 -11.36 -5.35
N ILE A 238 -6.71 -12.15 -6.41
CA ILE A 238 -7.24 -13.52 -6.48
C ILE A 238 -6.60 -14.36 -5.38
N ARG A 239 -5.27 -14.37 -5.32
CA ARG A 239 -4.51 -15.12 -4.31
C ARG A 239 -4.80 -14.64 -2.88
N ALA A 240 -4.91 -13.33 -2.67
CA ALA A 240 -5.29 -12.79 -1.37
C ALA A 240 -6.69 -13.22 -0.94
N THR A 241 -7.64 -13.31 -1.87
CA THR A 241 -9.02 -13.74 -1.58
C THR A 241 -9.08 -15.24 -1.23
N GLU A 242 -8.30 -16.09 -1.90
CA GLU A 242 -8.14 -17.50 -1.55
C GLU A 242 -7.61 -17.66 -0.13
N ILE A 243 -6.52 -16.96 0.20
CA ILE A 243 -5.92 -16.98 1.54
C ILE A 243 -6.92 -16.46 2.58
N ILE A 244 -7.62 -15.35 2.31
CA ILE A 244 -8.66 -14.83 3.23
C ILE A 244 -9.71 -15.90 3.54
N ASN A 245 -10.20 -16.63 2.54
CA ASN A 245 -11.19 -17.70 2.73
C ASN A 245 -10.64 -18.90 3.53
N GLU A 246 -9.32 -19.13 3.50
CA GLU A 246 -8.66 -20.17 4.31
C GLU A 246 -8.39 -19.73 5.76
N LEU A 247 -8.24 -18.42 5.99
CA LEU A 247 -7.87 -17.83 7.28
C LEU A 247 -9.08 -17.43 8.12
N GLU A 248 -10.14 -16.94 7.50
CA GLU A 248 -11.34 -16.49 8.19
C GLU A 248 -12.34 -17.62 8.42
N THR A 249 -12.83 -17.75 9.65
CA THR A 249 -13.73 -18.84 10.06
C THR A 249 -15.20 -18.56 9.72
N THR A 250 -15.52 -17.34 9.28
CA THR A 250 -16.89 -16.89 8.99
C THR A 250 -16.93 -16.21 7.62
N ALA A 251 -18.02 -16.41 6.90
CA ALA A 251 -18.25 -15.70 5.65
C ALA A 251 -18.59 -14.23 5.93
N ARG A 252 -18.01 -13.31 5.17
CA ARG A 252 -18.17 -11.87 5.39
C ARG A 252 -19.57 -11.31 5.11
N GLY A 253 -20.49 -12.08 4.50
CA GLY A 253 -21.85 -11.61 4.24
C GLY A 253 -21.88 -10.37 3.34
N VAL A 254 -22.53 -9.29 3.79
CA VAL A 254 -22.56 -8.01 3.07
C VAL A 254 -21.28 -7.21 3.31
N TYR A 255 -20.67 -7.35 4.49
CA TYR A 255 -19.43 -6.67 4.86
C TYR A 255 -18.30 -6.91 3.82
N THR A 256 -17.56 -5.85 3.49
CA THR A 256 -16.58 -5.77 2.39
C THR A 256 -17.13 -5.97 0.97
N GLY A 257 -18.45 -6.12 0.81
CA GLY A 257 -19.13 -6.10 -0.47
C GLY A 257 -19.37 -4.68 -1.01
N GLY A 258 -20.38 -4.52 -1.87
CA GLY A 258 -20.78 -3.23 -2.45
C GLY A 258 -22.27 -2.96 -2.23
N ILE A 259 -22.60 -1.75 -1.78
CA ILE A 259 -23.99 -1.32 -1.58
C ILE A 259 -24.26 -0.10 -2.45
N GLY A 260 -25.31 -0.13 -3.26
CA GLY A 260 -25.42 0.78 -4.39
C GLY A 260 -26.79 0.84 -5.05
N CYS A 261 -26.87 1.68 -6.08
CA CYS A 261 -28.01 1.76 -7.00
C CYS A 261 -27.49 1.75 -8.44
N VAL A 262 -28.27 1.14 -9.32
CA VAL A 262 -28.10 1.18 -10.78
C VAL A 262 -29.37 1.83 -11.33
N SER A 263 -29.24 3.01 -11.91
CA SER A 263 -30.37 3.78 -12.40
C SER A 263 -30.17 4.18 -13.86
N PRO A 264 -31.20 4.06 -14.72
CA PRO A 264 -31.18 4.62 -16.06
C PRO A 264 -30.97 6.15 -16.09
N VAL A 265 -31.33 6.84 -15.00
CA VAL A 265 -31.25 8.31 -14.87
C VAL A 265 -30.00 8.74 -14.10
N ALA A 266 -29.69 8.07 -12.99
CA ALA A 266 -28.59 8.45 -12.09
C ALA A 266 -27.26 7.71 -12.36
N GLY A 267 -27.25 6.71 -13.26
CA GLY A 267 -26.08 5.86 -13.50
C GLY A 267 -25.86 4.83 -12.39
N LEU A 268 -24.61 4.40 -12.24
CA LEU A 268 -24.18 3.47 -11.18
C LEU A 268 -23.51 4.26 -10.06
N ALA A 269 -23.88 4.01 -8.81
CA ALA A 269 -23.13 4.45 -7.64
C ALA A 269 -23.17 3.36 -6.56
N VAL A 270 -22.01 2.89 -6.14
CA VAL A 270 -21.84 1.81 -5.17
C VAL A 270 -20.75 2.21 -4.18
N ASN A 271 -21.03 2.16 -2.88
CA ASN A 271 -20.04 2.31 -1.82
C ASN A 271 -19.51 0.94 -1.38
N VAL A 272 -18.30 0.93 -0.80
CA VAL A 272 -17.77 -0.27 -0.14
C VAL A 272 -18.59 -0.52 1.12
N ALA A 273 -19.02 -1.76 1.38
CA ALA A 273 -19.81 -2.12 2.54
C ALA A 273 -18.95 -2.30 3.81
N ILE A 274 -18.33 -1.21 4.24
CA ILE A 274 -17.62 -1.07 5.52
C ILE A 274 -18.40 -0.11 6.44
N ARG A 275 -18.13 -0.13 7.75
CA ARG A 275 -18.94 0.61 8.74
C ARG A 275 -20.44 0.30 8.57
N THR A 276 -20.77 -0.98 8.50
CA THR A 276 -22.09 -1.47 8.08
C THR A 276 -22.62 -2.48 9.10
N PHE A 277 -23.84 -2.26 9.57
CA PHE A 277 -24.55 -3.15 10.48
C PHE A 277 -25.49 -4.06 9.69
N GLU A 278 -25.45 -5.36 9.96
CA GLU A 278 -26.33 -6.37 9.37
C GLU A 278 -27.29 -6.92 10.42
N PHE A 279 -28.59 -6.88 10.15
CA PHE A 279 -29.64 -7.29 11.07
C PHE A 279 -30.34 -8.54 10.57
N SER A 280 -30.44 -9.56 11.42
CA SER A 280 -31.18 -10.79 11.14
C SER A 280 -31.55 -11.49 12.44
N GLY A 281 -32.77 -12.05 12.52
CA GLY A 281 -33.16 -12.92 13.63
C GLY A 281 -33.05 -12.32 15.03
N GLY A 282 -33.23 -11.01 15.19
CA GLY A 282 -33.07 -10.32 16.49
C GLY A 282 -31.60 -10.11 16.90
N ALA A 283 -30.66 -10.27 15.97
CA ALA A 283 -29.24 -9.97 16.16
C ALA A 283 -28.78 -8.87 15.20
N VAL A 284 -27.74 -8.16 15.61
CA VAL A 284 -26.99 -7.20 14.80
C VAL A 284 -25.53 -7.63 14.74
N ARG A 285 -24.96 -7.60 13.54
CA ARG A 285 -23.56 -7.96 13.28
C ARG A 285 -22.80 -6.77 12.72
N LEU A 286 -21.53 -6.68 13.08
CA LEU A 286 -20.60 -5.66 12.64
C LEU A 286 -19.25 -6.31 12.29
N GLY A 287 -18.90 -6.29 11.01
CA GLY A 287 -17.57 -6.69 10.54
C GLY A 287 -16.54 -5.58 10.76
N VAL A 288 -15.34 -5.96 11.22
CA VAL A 288 -14.19 -5.07 11.40
C VAL A 288 -12.91 -5.76 10.95
N GLY A 289 -11.93 -5.00 10.45
CA GLY A 289 -10.69 -5.58 9.92
C GLY A 289 -9.69 -4.55 9.45
N GLY A 290 -8.55 -5.02 8.97
CA GLY A 290 -7.39 -4.21 8.59
C GLY A 290 -6.53 -4.87 7.52
N GLY A 291 -5.78 -4.03 6.79
CA GLY A 291 -4.87 -4.48 5.75
C GLY A 291 -3.54 -4.90 6.36
N ILE A 292 -3.25 -6.20 6.30
CA ILE A 292 -2.04 -6.80 6.83
C ILE A 292 -0.91 -6.66 5.81
N VAL A 293 0.19 -6.07 6.25
CA VAL A 293 1.44 -5.84 5.49
C VAL A 293 2.60 -6.49 6.23
N ALA A 294 3.79 -6.55 5.62
CA ALA A 294 4.94 -7.32 6.14
C ALA A 294 5.39 -6.88 7.56
N ASP A 295 5.14 -5.63 7.94
CA ASP A 295 5.46 -5.01 9.23
C ASP A 295 4.29 -5.00 10.23
N SER A 296 3.13 -5.56 9.88
CA SER A 296 1.97 -5.64 10.78
C SER A 296 2.30 -6.46 12.04
N ASP A 297 1.91 -5.94 13.21
CA ASP A 297 1.96 -6.65 14.48
C ASP A 297 0.62 -7.37 14.75
N PRO A 298 0.60 -8.70 14.95
CA PRO A 298 -0.64 -9.44 15.17
C PRO A 298 -1.52 -8.94 16.33
N GLY A 299 -0.91 -8.48 17.43
CA GLY A 299 -1.64 -7.93 18.57
C GLY A 299 -2.23 -6.56 18.25
N GLY A 300 -1.42 -5.67 17.69
CA GLY A 300 -1.81 -4.35 17.22
C GLY A 300 -2.94 -4.38 16.19
N GLU A 301 -2.92 -5.31 15.24
CA GLU A 301 -3.98 -5.46 14.23
C GLU A 301 -5.30 -5.94 14.86
N ALA A 302 -5.25 -6.85 15.84
CA ALA A 302 -6.43 -7.23 16.62
C ALA A 302 -7.01 -6.03 17.37
N PHE A 303 -6.16 -5.23 18.02
CA PHE A 303 -6.58 -4.00 18.70
C PHE A 303 -7.15 -2.95 17.73
N GLU A 304 -6.57 -2.79 16.54
CA GLU A 304 -7.04 -1.86 15.51
C GLU A 304 -8.50 -2.14 15.11
N THR A 305 -8.93 -3.40 15.13
CA THR A 305 -10.34 -3.72 14.86
C THR A 305 -11.29 -3.15 15.91
N LEU A 306 -10.88 -3.05 17.18
CA LEU A 306 -11.67 -2.40 18.24
C LEU A 306 -11.67 -0.87 18.06
N VAL A 307 -10.51 -0.29 17.72
CA VAL A 307 -10.38 1.14 17.42
C VAL A 307 -11.33 1.54 16.29
N LYS A 308 -11.52 0.67 15.28
CA LYS A 308 -12.48 0.89 14.18
C LYS A 308 -13.93 0.67 14.58
N ALA A 309 -14.22 -0.25 15.51
CA ALA A 309 -15.57 -0.53 15.99
C ALA A 309 -16.10 0.58 16.90
N ALA A 310 -15.26 1.09 17.81
CA ALA A 310 -15.67 1.98 18.89
C ALA A 310 -16.46 3.22 18.43
N PRO A 311 -16.01 4.00 17.43
CA PRO A 311 -16.78 5.16 16.96
C PRO A 311 -18.16 4.81 16.40
N LEU A 312 -18.32 3.59 15.85
CA LEU A 312 -19.60 3.12 15.31
C LEU A 312 -20.55 2.75 16.45
N LEU A 313 -20.05 2.07 17.48
CA LEU A 313 -20.85 1.70 18.65
C LEU A 313 -21.28 2.93 19.43
N ASP A 314 -20.36 3.86 19.71
CA ASP A 314 -20.67 5.14 20.35
C ASP A 314 -21.74 5.92 19.60
N ALA A 315 -21.68 5.92 18.26
CA ALA A 315 -22.63 6.64 17.43
C ALA A 315 -24.06 6.10 17.48
N VAL A 316 -24.22 4.82 17.85
CA VAL A 316 -25.52 4.16 17.98
C VAL A 316 -25.88 3.85 19.43
N GLY A 317 -25.11 4.34 20.40
CA GLY A 317 -25.33 4.08 21.83
C GLY A 317 -25.12 2.62 22.25
N ALA A 318 -24.38 1.83 21.46
CA ALA A 318 -24.00 0.47 21.79
C ALA A 318 -22.69 0.44 22.60
N ARG A 319 -22.38 -0.72 23.20
CA ARG A 319 -21.22 -0.91 24.08
C ARG A 319 -20.47 -2.18 23.73
N PHE A 320 -19.22 -2.28 24.15
CA PHE A 320 -18.48 -3.53 24.15
C PHE A 320 -18.92 -4.42 25.30
N GLY A 321 -18.94 -5.72 25.04
CA GLY A 321 -19.04 -6.77 26.04
C GLY A 321 -17.81 -6.82 26.95
N GLU A 322 -17.84 -7.70 27.95
CA GLU A 322 -16.79 -7.78 28.96
C GLU A 322 -15.43 -8.20 28.36
N GLU A 323 -15.43 -9.14 27.41
CA GLU A 323 -14.21 -9.64 26.78
C GLU A 323 -13.55 -8.56 25.91
N LEU A 324 -14.33 -7.89 25.05
CA LEU A 324 -13.84 -6.80 24.21
C LEU A 324 -13.35 -5.61 25.05
N THR A 325 -14.03 -5.32 26.16
CA THR A 325 -13.61 -4.28 27.12
C THR A 325 -12.28 -4.63 27.77
N ARG A 326 -12.05 -5.90 28.11
CA ARG A 326 -10.77 -6.38 28.64
C ARG A 326 -9.66 -6.26 27.59
N GLU A 327 -9.93 -6.75 26.37
CA GLU A 327 -8.99 -6.67 25.23
C GLU A 327 -8.55 -5.22 24.96
N TRP A 328 -9.49 -4.27 25.03
CA TRP A 328 -9.19 -2.84 24.92
C TRP A 328 -8.23 -2.35 26.01
N ARG A 329 -8.52 -2.66 27.28
CA ARG A 329 -7.74 -2.15 28.42
C ARG A 329 -6.31 -2.67 28.42
N GLU A 330 -6.12 -3.96 28.14
CA GLU A 330 -4.79 -4.59 28.09
C GLU A 330 -3.87 -3.92 27.04
N HIS A 331 -4.43 -3.47 25.90
CA HIS A 331 -3.66 -2.77 24.87
C HIS A 331 -3.57 -1.25 25.10
N ALA A 332 -4.59 -0.62 25.67
CA ALA A 332 -4.58 0.82 25.97
C ALA A 332 -3.67 1.19 27.16
N GLU A 333 -3.34 0.25 28.05
CA GLU A 333 -2.31 0.49 29.09
C GLU A 333 -0.88 0.53 28.51
N SER A 334 -0.67 -0.07 27.34
CA SER A 334 0.61 -0.09 26.62
C SER A 334 0.70 0.93 25.47
N SER A 335 -0.39 1.64 25.17
CA SER A 335 -0.54 2.54 24.03
C SER A 335 -1.28 3.81 24.47
N GLU A 336 -0.81 5.03 24.16
CA GLU A 336 -1.48 6.30 24.56
C GLU A 336 -2.83 6.56 23.84
N VAL A 337 -3.78 5.62 23.93
CA VAL A 337 -5.08 5.67 23.23
C VAL A 337 -6.19 5.98 24.24
N ALA A 338 -6.92 7.08 24.00
CA ALA A 338 -8.04 7.49 24.84
C ALA A 338 -9.15 6.42 24.88
N THR A 339 -9.75 6.21 26.05
CA THR A 339 -10.83 5.22 26.23
C THR A 339 -12.18 5.78 25.78
N PRO A 340 -12.84 5.19 24.76
CA PRO A 340 -14.14 5.62 24.27
C PRO A 340 -15.29 5.21 25.22
N ALA A 341 -16.46 5.84 25.05
CA ALA A 341 -17.59 5.64 25.95
C ALA A 341 -18.12 4.19 25.93
N CYS A 342 -18.00 3.50 24.79
CA CYS A 342 -18.39 2.11 24.61
C CYS A 342 -17.56 1.10 25.43
N VAL A 343 -16.40 1.48 26.00
CA VAL A 343 -15.51 0.63 26.84
C VAL A 343 -15.83 0.77 28.35
N GLY A 344 -16.70 1.73 28.73
CA GLY A 344 -17.05 2.03 30.13
C GLY A 344 -18.11 1.11 30.73
N GLY A 345 -17.83 0.56 31.92
CA GLY A 345 -18.76 -0.27 32.71
C GLY A 345 -19.80 0.55 33.50
N ALA A 346 -21.05 0.08 33.44
CA ALA A 346 -22.27 0.48 34.16
C ALA A 346 -22.24 1.75 35.06
N SER A 347 -22.75 2.88 34.56
CA SER A 347 -23.62 3.84 35.29
C SER A 347 -23.90 5.09 34.44
N GLN A 348 -25.18 5.43 34.34
CA GLN A 348 -25.80 6.67 33.83
C GLN A 348 -25.88 6.87 32.31
N CYS A 349 -27.09 6.62 31.79
CA CYS A 349 -27.64 7.40 30.68
C CYS A 349 -27.62 8.88 31.10
N GLY A 350 -26.83 9.70 30.40
CA GLY A 350 -26.73 11.13 30.65
C GLY A 350 -26.66 11.90 29.33
N GLU A 351 -27.56 12.85 29.16
CA GLU A 351 -27.75 13.72 28.00
C GLU A 351 -26.47 14.49 27.62
N PHE A 352 -26.17 14.55 26.32
CA PHE A 352 -24.96 15.19 25.79
C PHE A 352 -25.20 16.69 25.52
N THR A 353 -24.49 17.58 26.23
CA THR A 353 -24.27 18.99 25.83
C THR A 353 -22.78 19.29 25.88
N GLY A 354 -22.25 19.89 24.80
CA GLY A 354 -20.81 20.02 24.55
C GLY A 354 -20.17 21.34 24.97
N ARG A 355 -18.83 21.37 25.05
CA ARG A 355 -18.00 22.56 24.79
C ARG A 355 -16.51 22.22 24.60
N ALA A 356 -15.86 23.03 23.76
CA ALA A 356 -14.47 22.95 23.30
C ALA A 356 -13.51 23.83 24.13
N GLY A 357 -12.20 23.57 24.02
CA GLY A 357 -11.12 24.42 24.56
C GLY A 357 -9.80 24.21 23.82
N ALA A 358 -9.05 25.30 23.60
CA ALA A 358 -7.94 25.47 22.67
C ALA A 358 -6.59 25.76 23.36
N GLY A 359 -5.45 25.64 22.65
CA GLY A 359 -4.25 26.47 22.92
C GLY A 359 -2.84 25.88 22.73
N ASN A 360 -2.28 26.02 21.50
CA ASN A 360 -0.97 26.60 21.06
C ASN A 360 0.42 26.32 21.75
N PRO A 361 1.58 26.62 21.07
CA PRO A 361 2.76 25.74 21.00
C PRO A 361 4.09 26.44 21.40
N GLY A 362 5.23 25.77 21.20
CA GLY A 362 6.56 26.41 21.31
C GLY A 362 7.66 25.58 20.65
N GLY A 363 8.42 26.18 19.73
CA GLY A 363 9.55 25.57 19.03
C GLY A 363 10.91 26.14 19.47
N ALA A 364 12.00 25.49 19.04
CA ALA A 364 13.36 26.05 19.00
C ALA A 364 14.26 25.24 18.01
N ALA A 365 15.19 25.94 17.36
CA ALA A 365 16.06 25.44 16.27
C ALA A 365 17.56 25.46 16.65
N SER A 366 18.40 24.64 16.00
CA SER A 366 19.87 24.88 15.89
C SER A 366 20.57 24.21 14.67
N SER A 367 21.67 24.88 14.24
CA SER A 367 22.75 24.65 13.22
C SER A 367 23.04 23.22 12.70
N GLY A 368 23.44 22.92 11.45
CA GLY A 368 24.63 23.44 10.75
C GLY A 368 25.23 22.51 9.66
N ARG A 369 24.44 21.70 8.93
CA ARG A 369 24.85 20.89 7.75
C ARG A 369 24.50 21.61 6.42
N ALA A 370 25.12 21.28 5.29
CA ALA A 370 24.60 21.67 3.97
C ALA A 370 23.10 21.32 3.92
N PRO A 371 22.22 22.21 3.42
CA PRO A 371 20.76 22.06 3.60
C PRO A 371 20.25 20.69 3.11
N VAL A 372 20.93 20.09 2.14
CA VAL A 372 20.61 18.78 1.55
C VAL A 372 20.89 17.58 2.47
N LEU A 373 21.88 17.66 3.37
CA LEU A 373 22.27 16.57 4.28
C LEU A 373 21.65 16.66 5.68
N ARG A 374 21.03 17.80 6.03
CA ARG A 374 20.37 17.97 7.35
C ARG A 374 19.24 16.97 7.56
N ASP A 375 18.47 16.72 6.51
CA ASP A 375 17.26 15.90 6.56
C ASP A 375 17.49 14.47 6.03
N ALA A 376 18.71 14.15 5.61
CA ALA A 376 19.06 12.83 5.13
C ALA A 376 19.22 11.87 6.34
N PRO A 377 18.56 10.69 6.33
CA PRO A 377 18.72 9.72 7.40
C PRO A 377 20.17 9.24 7.46
N VAL A 378 20.65 8.95 8.67
CA VAL A 378 22.03 8.49 8.91
C VAL A 378 22.02 7.05 9.39
N LEU A 379 22.61 6.15 8.62
CA LEU A 379 22.75 4.73 8.94
C LEU A 379 24.13 4.47 9.52
N ARG A 380 24.20 4.16 10.81
CA ARG A 380 25.45 3.83 11.51
C ARG A 380 25.66 2.32 11.71
N ALA A 381 24.64 1.52 11.42
CA ALA A 381 24.75 0.08 11.53
C ALA A 381 25.66 -0.45 10.40
N SER A 382 26.66 -1.22 10.79
CA SER A 382 27.44 -2.05 9.87
C SER A 382 26.66 -3.33 9.56
N PRO A 383 26.73 -3.85 8.32
CA PRO A 383 26.09 -5.12 7.96
C PRO A 383 26.63 -6.28 8.80
N ASP A 384 25.74 -7.15 9.26
CA ASP A 384 26.10 -8.40 9.92
C ASP A 384 26.73 -9.36 8.88
N PRO A 385 27.95 -9.87 9.11
CA PRO A 385 28.55 -10.85 8.22
C PRO A 385 27.90 -12.25 8.30
N ALA A 386 27.11 -12.56 9.34
CA ALA A 386 26.58 -13.90 9.59
C ALA A 386 25.66 -14.42 8.46
N PRO A 387 24.77 -13.62 7.84
CA PRO A 387 23.99 -14.04 6.68
C PRO A 387 24.82 -14.30 5.41
N GLY A 388 26.11 -13.93 5.42
CA GLY A 388 27.03 -14.19 4.32
C GLY A 388 27.15 -13.05 3.30
N VAL A 389 27.79 -13.35 2.17
CA VAL A 389 27.93 -12.44 1.03
C VAL A 389 27.28 -13.04 -0.20
N PHE A 390 26.76 -12.20 -1.11
CA PHE A 390 26.06 -12.70 -2.29
C PHE A 390 26.46 -11.99 -3.58
N THR A 391 26.20 -12.68 -4.69
CA THR A 391 26.24 -12.08 -6.03
C THR A 391 24.90 -12.30 -6.72
N THR A 392 24.57 -11.41 -7.64
CA THR A 392 23.34 -11.52 -8.43
C THR A 392 23.68 -11.21 -9.87
N MET A 393 23.27 -12.11 -10.75
CA MET A 393 23.53 -12.04 -12.19
C MET A 393 22.23 -12.21 -12.96
N LEU A 394 22.24 -11.70 -14.19
CA LEU A 394 21.19 -11.94 -15.15
C LEU A 394 21.43 -13.28 -15.82
N VAL A 395 20.38 -14.07 -15.99
CA VAL A 395 20.35 -15.22 -16.89
C VAL A 395 19.46 -14.84 -18.07
N ARG A 396 19.98 -14.98 -19.30
CA ARG A 396 19.22 -14.81 -20.54
C ARG A 396 19.20 -16.13 -21.28
N ASP A 397 18.00 -16.68 -21.47
CA ASP A 397 17.78 -17.91 -22.25
C ASP A 397 18.76 -19.03 -21.86
N GLY A 398 18.78 -19.30 -20.56
CA GLY A 398 19.60 -20.33 -19.93
C GLY A 398 21.08 -19.99 -19.75
N ARG A 399 21.53 -18.80 -20.17
CA ARG A 399 22.94 -18.38 -20.10
C ARG A 399 23.16 -17.32 -19.02
N PRO A 400 23.92 -17.63 -17.95
CA PRO A 400 24.33 -16.64 -16.96
C PRO A 400 25.29 -15.61 -17.56
N GLU A 401 25.00 -14.33 -17.36
CA GLU A 401 25.84 -13.23 -17.82
C GLU A 401 26.97 -12.89 -16.85
N GLN A 402 28.17 -12.66 -17.41
CA GLN A 402 29.38 -12.28 -16.67
C GLN A 402 29.67 -13.23 -15.48
N LEU A 403 29.46 -14.53 -15.71
CA LEU A 403 29.57 -15.56 -14.67
C LEU A 403 30.94 -15.58 -14.01
N ALA A 404 32.01 -15.57 -14.81
CA ALA A 404 33.38 -15.59 -14.34
C ALA A 404 33.69 -14.36 -13.46
N GLU A 405 33.27 -13.17 -13.87
CA GLU A 405 33.47 -11.93 -13.12
C GLU A 405 32.66 -11.91 -11.83
N HIS A 406 31.41 -12.40 -11.86
CA HIS A 406 30.58 -12.53 -10.67
C HIS A 406 31.15 -13.51 -9.65
N LEU A 407 31.70 -14.64 -10.11
CA LEU A 407 32.36 -15.64 -9.24
C LEU A 407 33.69 -15.12 -8.70
N ALA A 408 34.52 -14.46 -9.52
CA ALA A 408 35.78 -13.87 -9.08
C ALA A 408 35.57 -12.84 -7.96
N ARG A 409 34.56 -11.96 -8.10
CA ARG A 409 34.22 -10.99 -7.06
C ARG A 409 33.69 -11.66 -5.79
N LEU A 410 32.81 -12.66 -5.93
CA LEU A 410 32.28 -13.40 -4.79
C LEU A 410 33.41 -14.14 -4.05
N GLN A 411 34.32 -14.78 -4.78
CA GLN A 411 35.51 -15.46 -4.26
C GLN A 411 36.43 -14.49 -3.50
N SER A 412 36.64 -13.28 -4.02
CA SER A 412 37.41 -12.24 -3.33
C SER A 412 36.74 -11.84 -2.01
N SER A 413 35.42 -11.65 -1.99
CA SER A 413 34.68 -11.32 -0.75
C SER A 413 34.73 -12.46 0.25
N VAL A 414 34.51 -13.70 -0.20
CA VAL A 414 34.57 -14.89 0.64
C VAL A 414 35.94 -15.08 1.29
N ARG A 415 37.04 -14.90 0.53
CA ARG A 415 38.40 -14.94 1.09
C ARG A 415 38.63 -13.86 2.14
N ALA A 416 38.19 -12.63 1.86
CA ALA A 416 38.38 -11.50 2.77
C ALA A 416 37.55 -11.64 4.05
N CYS A 417 36.30 -12.10 3.96
CA CYS A 417 35.38 -12.13 5.10
C CYS A 417 35.49 -13.43 5.92
N PHE A 418 35.77 -14.57 5.27
CA PHE A 418 35.60 -15.89 5.86
C PHE A 418 36.83 -16.80 5.73
N SER A 419 37.93 -16.32 5.14
CA SER A 419 39.20 -17.06 5.00
C SER A 419 39.05 -18.46 4.38
N CYS A 420 38.10 -18.62 3.45
CA CYS A 420 37.84 -19.87 2.74
C CYS A 420 37.67 -19.64 1.24
N ASP A 421 37.47 -20.72 0.49
CA ASP A 421 37.27 -20.70 -0.95
C ASP A 421 35.85 -21.10 -1.34
N LEU A 422 35.38 -20.58 -2.48
CA LEU A 422 34.16 -21.08 -3.08
C LEU A 422 34.33 -22.56 -3.43
N PRO A 423 33.28 -23.39 -3.27
CA PRO A 423 33.38 -24.81 -3.54
C PRO A 423 33.70 -25.08 -5.02
N GLY A 424 34.57 -26.05 -5.27
CA GLY A 424 34.85 -26.53 -6.62
C GLY A 424 33.58 -27.00 -7.34
N GLY A 425 33.51 -26.78 -8.65
CA GLY A 425 32.34 -27.15 -9.47
C GLY A 425 31.14 -26.19 -9.37
N LEU A 426 31.29 -25.06 -8.66
CA LEU A 426 30.22 -24.08 -8.48
C LEU A 426 29.77 -23.47 -9.82
N GLU A 427 30.71 -23.20 -10.71
CA GLU A 427 30.44 -22.63 -12.03
C GLU A 427 29.56 -23.55 -12.87
N GLU A 428 29.93 -24.82 -12.99
CA GLU A 428 29.18 -25.83 -13.73
C GLU A 428 27.81 -26.06 -13.09
N ARG A 429 27.71 -25.99 -11.76
CA ARG A 429 26.42 -26.08 -11.07
C ARG A 429 25.51 -24.90 -11.43
N ILE A 430 26.05 -23.68 -11.47
CA ILE A 430 25.31 -22.49 -11.88
C ILE A 430 24.83 -22.62 -13.32
N ILE A 431 25.69 -23.05 -14.24
CA ILE A 431 25.34 -23.27 -15.64
C ILE A 431 24.21 -24.30 -15.77
N ARG A 432 24.31 -25.44 -15.07
CA ARG A 432 23.23 -26.45 -15.05
C ARG A 432 21.92 -25.91 -14.50
N CYS A 433 21.96 -25.13 -13.42
CA CYS A 433 20.77 -24.51 -12.84
C CYS A 433 20.12 -23.47 -13.75
N ALA A 434 20.92 -22.80 -14.57
CA ALA A 434 20.45 -21.80 -15.52
C ALA A 434 19.89 -22.42 -16.80
N ALA A 435 20.43 -23.54 -17.28
CA ALA A 435 20.16 -24.09 -18.61
C ALA A 435 18.66 -24.25 -18.99
N ALA A 436 17.78 -24.50 -18.02
CA ALA A 436 16.35 -24.68 -18.23
C ALA A 436 15.51 -23.39 -18.11
N LEU A 437 16.14 -22.22 -17.94
CA LEU A 437 15.45 -20.94 -17.72
C LEU A 437 15.25 -20.18 -19.03
N GLU A 438 14.01 -20.07 -19.48
CA GLU A 438 13.64 -19.32 -20.69
C GLU A 438 13.47 -17.82 -20.38
N GLY A 439 13.91 -16.93 -21.28
CA GLY A 439 13.81 -15.49 -21.09
C GLY A 439 14.77 -14.94 -20.02
N ARG A 440 14.40 -13.80 -19.42
CA ARG A 440 15.26 -13.05 -18.49
C ARG A 440 14.96 -13.43 -17.04
N HIS A 441 15.96 -13.98 -16.35
CA HIS A 441 15.86 -14.39 -14.96
C HIS A 441 16.91 -13.71 -14.08
N ARG A 442 16.51 -13.32 -12.87
CA ARG A 442 17.45 -12.99 -11.80
C ARG A 442 17.94 -14.29 -11.17
N MET A 443 19.25 -14.48 -11.09
CA MET A 443 19.86 -15.56 -10.31
C MET A 443 20.76 -14.97 -9.22
N ARG A 444 20.47 -15.31 -7.96
CA ARG A 444 21.27 -14.94 -6.79
C ARG A 444 21.98 -16.15 -6.25
N VAL A 445 23.28 -16.00 -5.99
CA VAL A 445 24.13 -16.98 -5.33
C VAL A 445 24.65 -16.36 -4.05
N THR A 446 24.29 -16.93 -2.90
CA THR A 446 24.72 -16.49 -1.57
C THR A 446 25.70 -17.51 -1.00
N ALA A 447 26.84 -17.06 -0.50
CA ALA A 447 27.80 -17.85 0.26
C ALA A 447 27.62 -17.54 1.75
N VAL A 448 27.05 -18.51 2.48
CA VAL A 448 26.75 -18.42 3.91
C VAL A 448 27.87 -19.13 4.68
N PRO A 449 28.52 -18.48 5.65
CA PRO A 449 29.54 -19.13 6.48
C PRO A 449 28.95 -20.25 7.33
N GLU A 450 29.63 -21.41 7.36
CA GLU A 450 29.24 -22.58 8.15
C GLU A 450 30.49 -23.26 8.70
N ALA A 451 30.74 -23.15 10.01
CA ALA A 451 31.82 -23.81 10.78
C ALA A 451 33.02 -24.33 9.95
N GLY A 452 33.85 -23.41 9.42
CA GLY A 452 35.06 -23.75 8.65
C GLY A 452 34.86 -24.04 7.16
N SER A 453 33.64 -23.85 6.64
CA SER A 453 33.25 -24.06 5.25
C SER A 453 32.19 -23.03 4.81
N LEU A 454 31.64 -23.22 3.60
CA LEU A 454 30.58 -22.38 3.05
C LEU A 454 29.40 -23.22 2.58
N ARG A 455 28.22 -22.81 2.98
CA ARG A 455 26.96 -23.27 2.39
C ARG A 455 26.57 -22.32 1.27
N ILE A 456 26.31 -22.87 0.09
CA ILE A 456 25.88 -22.07 -1.06
C ILE A 456 24.38 -22.18 -1.25
N GLU A 457 23.70 -21.05 -1.20
CA GLU A 457 22.29 -20.93 -1.52
C GLU A 457 22.12 -20.31 -2.90
N MET A 458 21.19 -20.85 -3.69
CA MET A 458 20.88 -20.35 -5.03
C MET A 458 19.39 -20.10 -5.15
N THR A 459 19.01 -18.88 -5.53
CA THR A 459 17.62 -18.52 -5.81
C THR A 459 17.49 -17.95 -7.21
N ARG A 460 16.36 -18.22 -7.86
CA ARG A 460 16.07 -17.79 -9.23
C ARG A 460 14.62 -17.33 -9.34
N ALA A 461 14.39 -16.25 -10.07
CA ALA A 461 13.06 -15.72 -10.35
C ALA A 461 13.04 -15.00 -11.70
N PRO A 462 11.93 -15.00 -12.44
CA PRO A 462 11.78 -14.15 -13.63
C PRO A 462 12.09 -12.69 -13.29
N LEU A 463 12.89 -12.01 -14.12
CA LEU A 463 13.26 -10.62 -13.89
C LEU A 463 12.11 -9.66 -14.22
N ASP A 464 11.37 -9.97 -15.28
CA ASP A 464 10.21 -9.21 -15.77
C ASP A 464 9.05 -10.22 -15.95
N PRO A 465 8.31 -10.56 -14.87
CA PRO A 465 7.18 -11.49 -14.94
C PRO A 465 6.09 -11.00 -15.91
N PRO A 466 5.35 -11.90 -16.61
CA PRO A 466 4.38 -11.53 -17.64
C PRO A 466 3.30 -10.53 -17.20
N ASP A 467 2.93 -10.59 -15.92
CA ASP A 467 1.83 -9.80 -15.34
C ASP A 467 2.31 -8.58 -14.54
N VAL A 468 3.61 -8.27 -14.61
CA VAL A 468 4.21 -7.13 -13.89
C VAL A 468 4.80 -6.17 -14.90
N ALA A 469 4.25 -4.95 -14.96
CA ALA A 469 4.79 -3.91 -15.83
C ALA A 469 6.28 -3.66 -15.50
N PRO A 470 7.16 -3.56 -16.52
CA PRO A 470 8.56 -3.30 -16.28
C PRO A 470 8.73 -1.95 -15.57
N PRO A 471 9.75 -1.80 -14.71
CA PRO A 471 9.96 -0.54 -14.00
C PRO A 471 10.15 0.62 -14.96
N VAL A 472 9.40 1.70 -14.76
CA VAL A 472 9.43 2.88 -15.63
C VAL A 472 10.64 3.75 -15.29
N GLU A 473 11.51 3.95 -16.27
CA GLU A 473 12.62 4.90 -16.20
C GLU A 473 12.11 6.35 -16.32
N PRO A 474 12.80 7.35 -15.73
CA PRO A 474 14.12 7.26 -15.09
C PRO A 474 14.06 6.95 -13.58
N TRP A 475 15.20 6.54 -13.02
CA TRP A 475 15.34 6.28 -11.59
C TRP A 475 15.29 7.56 -10.77
N VAL A 476 14.84 7.45 -9.52
CA VAL A 476 14.84 8.50 -8.50
C VAL A 476 15.75 8.06 -7.37
N LEU A 477 16.68 8.93 -6.97
CA LEU A 477 17.57 8.67 -5.84
C LEU A 477 17.23 9.55 -4.64
N ARG A 478 17.50 9.07 -3.43
CA ARG A 478 17.36 9.85 -2.19
C ARG A 478 18.63 9.77 -1.34
N PRO A 479 19.27 10.89 -0.97
CA PRO A 479 20.45 10.87 -0.12
C PRO A 479 20.21 10.15 1.20
N VAL A 480 21.12 9.25 1.57
CA VAL A 480 21.20 8.55 2.85
C VAL A 480 22.64 8.52 3.28
N VAL A 481 22.92 9.00 4.49
CA VAL A 481 24.28 9.10 5.01
C VAL A 481 24.71 7.75 5.58
N VAL A 482 25.80 7.19 5.05
CA VAL A 482 26.44 5.96 5.53
C VAL A 482 27.91 6.31 5.80
N PRO A 483 28.28 6.62 7.06
CA PRO A 483 29.65 7.01 7.41
C PRO A 483 30.65 5.95 6.96
N GLY A 484 31.58 6.32 6.08
CA GLY A 484 32.60 5.42 5.51
C GLY A 484 32.08 4.34 4.54
N GLY A 485 30.77 4.29 4.25
CA GLY A 485 30.17 3.26 3.39
C GLY A 485 30.10 1.87 4.03
N TRP A 486 29.70 0.86 3.25
CA TRP A 486 29.55 -0.54 3.71
C TRP A 486 30.60 -1.51 3.20
N GLY A 487 31.68 -0.98 2.63
CA GLY A 487 32.79 -1.82 2.21
C GLY A 487 32.71 -2.27 0.75
N CYS A 488 33.65 -3.13 0.37
CA CYS A 488 33.74 -3.73 -0.95
C CYS A 488 32.98 -5.07 -1.07
N HIS A 489 32.10 -5.39 -0.12
CA HIS A 489 31.38 -6.66 -0.05
C HIS A 489 29.88 -6.47 -0.23
N LYS A 490 29.26 -7.40 -0.96
CA LYS A 490 27.80 -7.40 -1.14
C LYS A 490 27.16 -8.27 -0.07
N TRP A 491 26.96 -7.67 1.09
CA TRP A 491 26.40 -8.33 2.28
C TRP A 491 24.99 -8.85 2.06
N ALA A 492 24.72 -10.08 2.49
CA ALA A 492 23.39 -10.66 2.45
C ALA A 492 22.46 -10.03 3.50
N ASP A 493 23.01 -9.55 4.61
CA ASP A 493 22.31 -8.66 5.53
C ASP A 493 21.98 -7.34 4.83
N ARG A 494 20.68 -7.06 4.76
CA ARG A 494 20.16 -5.79 4.25
C ARG A 494 19.47 -4.99 5.35
N GLY A 495 19.48 -5.42 6.61
CA GLY A 495 18.72 -4.83 7.71
C GLY A 495 18.97 -3.32 7.85
N ALA A 496 20.22 -2.87 7.77
CA ALA A 496 20.55 -1.44 7.82
C ALA A 496 19.99 -0.64 6.63
N LEU A 497 19.97 -1.24 5.44
CA LEU A 497 19.42 -0.63 4.22
C LEU A 497 17.89 -0.65 4.20
N ASP A 498 17.30 -1.74 4.71
CA ASP A 498 15.86 -1.94 4.79
C ASP A 498 15.25 -1.04 5.88
N ALA A 499 15.99 -0.79 6.97
CA ALA A 499 15.65 0.20 7.99
C ALA A 499 15.83 1.65 7.51
N ALA A 500 16.52 1.88 6.39
CA ALA A 500 16.69 3.22 5.84
C ALA A 500 15.33 3.76 5.38
N PRO A 501 14.89 4.94 5.86
CA PRO A 501 13.57 5.45 5.51
C PRO A 501 13.57 5.99 4.08
N GLY A 502 12.86 5.31 3.18
CA GLY A 502 12.65 5.78 1.83
C GLY A 502 11.55 5.01 1.11
N PRO A 503 10.92 5.60 0.08
CA PRO A 503 9.96 4.92 -0.77
C PRO A 503 10.68 3.99 -1.76
N TRP A 504 11.53 3.09 -1.24
CA TRP A 504 12.38 2.23 -2.06
C TRP A 504 11.51 1.41 -3.00
N SER A 505 11.86 1.44 -4.29
CA SER A 505 11.16 0.71 -5.34
C SER A 505 12.17 0.19 -6.36
N PRO A 506 11.77 -0.55 -7.40
CA PRO A 506 12.69 -0.93 -8.48
C PRO A 506 13.33 0.26 -9.23
N VAL A 507 12.77 1.46 -9.09
CA VAL A 507 13.25 2.71 -9.70
C VAL A 507 13.54 3.80 -8.68
N CYS A 508 13.27 3.59 -7.39
CA CYS A 508 13.64 4.51 -6.31
C CYS A 508 14.65 3.84 -5.37
N ASP A 509 15.86 4.38 -5.27
CA ASP A 509 16.96 3.78 -4.50
C ASP A 509 17.64 4.83 -3.61
N PRO A 510 18.26 4.45 -2.48
CA PRO A 510 19.05 5.41 -1.72
C PRO A 510 20.30 5.78 -2.52
N LEU A 511 20.67 7.06 -2.50
CA LEU A 511 21.98 7.55 -2.86
C LEU A 511 22.81 7.56 -1.57
N LEU A 512 23.68 6.56 -1.42
CA LEU A 512 24.56 6.46 -0.28
C LEU A 512 25.62 7.55 -0.39
N VAL A 513 25.77 8.32 0.68
CA VAL A 513 26.72 9.42 0.79
C VAL A 513 27.47 9.29 2.11
N ASP A 514 28.74 9.67 2.12
CA ASP A 514 29.55 9.73 3.34
C ASP A 514 29.18 10.97 4.18
N GLU A 515 29.66 11.05 5.43
CA GLU A 515 29.36 12.17 6.34
C GLU A 515 29.88 13.52 5.82
N ASP A 516 30.94 13.50 5.02
CA ASP A 516 31.50 14.68 4.35
C ASP A 516 30.74 15.09 3.07
N GLY A 517 29.72 14.32 2.69
CA GLY A 517 28.93 14.55 1.47
C GLY A 517 29.54 13.92 0.22
N THR A 518 30.56 13.08 0.32
CA THR A 518 31.07 12.29 -0.80
C THR A 518 30.02 11.27 -1.25
N VAL A 519 29.69 11.25 -2.55
CA VAL A 519 28.81 10.24 -3.15
C VAL A 519 29.53 8.90 -3.21
N LEU A 520 28.86 7.84 -2.73
CA LEU A 520 29.38 6.48 -2.69
C LEU A 520 28.73 5.64 -3.80
N GLU A 521 27.58 5.05 -3.53
CA GLU A 521 26.83 4.23 -4.48
C GLU A 521 25.34 4.28 -4.16
N THR A 522 24.56 3.31 -4.65
CA THR A 522 23.15 3.16 -4.25
C THR A 522 22.94 1.84 -3.52
N GLY A 523 21.73 1.61 -2.98
CA GLY A 523 21.38 0.36 -2.32
C GLY A 523 21.49 -0.90 -3.20
N ARG A 524 21.52 -0.76 -4.54
CA ARG A 524 21.65 -1.91 -5.46
C ARG A 524 22.47 -1.68 -6.73
N ALA A 525 23.05 -0.50 -6.92
CA ALA A 525 23.71 -0.09 -8.16
C ALA A 525 24.88 0.89 -7.90
N ASN A 526 25.81 1.01 -8.84
CA ASN A 526 26.88 2.02 -8.80
C ASN A 526 26.45 3.30 -9.54
N VAL A 527 26.92 4.47 -9.09
CA VAL A 527 26.54 5.78 -9.65
C VAL A 527 27.59 6.29 -10.64
N PHE A 528 27.12 6.91 -11.72
CA PHE A 528 27.92 7.61 -12.72
C PHE A 528 27.33 8.98 -12.98
N VAL A 529 28.20 9.95 -13.24
CA VAL A 529 27.83 11.32 -13.59
C VAL A 529 28.59 11.77 -14.83
N VAL A 530 27.99 12.66 -15.61
CA VAL A 530 28.60 13.19 -16.84
C VAL A 530 28.68 14.70 -16.73
N ARG A 531 29.88 15.26 -16.90
CA ARG A 531 30.11 16.71 -16.92
C ARG A 531 31.06 17.07 -18.05
N GLY A 532 30.60 17.89 -19.00
CA GLY A 532 31.41 18.31 -20.14
C GLY A 532 31.97 17.15 -20.97
N GLY A 533 31.21 16.06 -21.12
CA GLY A 533 31.63 14.86 -21.87
C GLY A 533 32.54 13.89 -21.09
N VAL A 534 32.98 14.24 -19.87
CA VAL A 534 33.77 13.36 -19.01
C VAL A 534 32.83 12.55 -18.11
N VAL A 535 32.98 11.23 -18.13
CA VAL A 535 32.20 10.33 -17.26
C VAL A 535 32.98 10.10 -15.96
N THR A 536 32.35 10.36 -14.83
CA THR A 536 32.95 10.16 -13.51
C THR A 536 32.12 9.18 -12.67
N THR A 537 32.77 8.30 -11.93
CA THR A 537 32.13 7.39 -10.96
C THR A 537 32.99 7.32 -9.69
N PRO A 538 32.40 7.15 -8.49
CA PRO A 538 33.18 7.04 -7.25
C PRO A 538 34.20 5.90 -7.33
N PRO A 539 35.41 6.05 -6.75
CA PRO A 539 36.45 5.04 -6.80
C PRO A 539 36.09 3.83 -5.93
N ALA A 540 36.48 2.63 -6.35
CA ALA A 540 36.34 1.42 -5.54
C ALA A 540 37.47 1.33 -4.49
N ASP A 541 37.58 2.34 -3.63
CA ASP A 541 38.63 2.53 -2.63
C ASP A 541 38.39 1.78 -1.30
N GLY A 542 37.44 0.84 -1.31
CA GLY A 542 37.00 0.11 -0.13
C GLY A 542 35.73 0.65 0.50
N ARG A 543 35.18 1.79 0.06
CA ARG A 543 33.90 2.33 0.60
C ARG A 543 32.65 1.95 -0.20
N ILE A 544 32.83 1.43 -1.42
CA ILE A 544 31.76 0.99 -2.31
C ILE A 544 32.01 -0.43 -2.81
N LEU A 545 30.94 -1.09 -3.28
CA LEU A 545 31.05 -2.37 -3.96
C LEU A 545 31.74 -2.21 -5.33
N PRO A 546 32.82 -2.97 -5.63
CA PRO A 546 33.36 -3.09 -6.99
C PRO A 546 32.38 -3.86 -7.89
N GLY A 547 31.41 -3.13 -8.48
CA GLY A 547 30.36 -3.71 -9.30
C GLY A 547 30.87 -4.37 -10.59
N VAL A 548 30.41 -5.58 -10.89
CA VAL A 548 30.71 -6.27 -12.16
C VAL A 548 30.22 -5.47 -13.37
N MET A 549 28.96 -4.97 -13.32
CA MET A 549 28.42 -4.11 -14.37
C MET A 549 29.15 -2.75 -14.46
N ARG A 550 29.58 -2.19 -13.31
CA ARG A 550 30.39 -0.96 -13.27
C ARG A 550 31.69 -1.14 -14.06
N ALA A 551 32.43 -2.24 -13.82
CA ALA A 551 33.66 -2.54 -14.54
C ALA A 551 33.43 -2.69 -16.06
N ARG A 552 32.36 -3.41 -16.45
CA ARG A 552 31.96 -3.56 -17.87
C ARG A 552 31.65 -2.22 -18.54
N VAL A 553 30.93 -1.33 -17.86
CA VAL A 553 30.59 0.01 -18.37
C VAL A 553 31.83 0.89 -18.51
N ILE A 554 32.73 0.88 -17.53
CA ILE A 554 33.99 1.63 -17.60
C ILE A 554 34.83 1.16 -18.79
N ALA A 555 34.96 -0.16 -18.98
CA ALA A 555 35.70 -0.73 -20.10
C ALA A 555 35.08 -0.32 -21.45
N ALA A 556 33.75 -0.46 -21.60
CA ALA A 556 33.05 -0.10 -22.82
C ALA A 556 33.22 1.38 -23.17
N LEU A 557 33.03 2.29 -22.21
CA LEU A 557 33.21 3.73 -22.39
C LEU A 557 34.65 4.08 -22.81
N ARG A 558 35.66 3.52 -22.12
CA ARG A 558 37.07 3.74 -22.47
C ARG A 558 37.41 3.24 -23.87
N SER A 559 36.93 2.06 -24.25
CA SER A 559 37.12 1.52 -25.60
C SER A 559 36.46 2.36 -26.69
N ALA A 560 35.39 3.08 -26.37
CA ALA A 560 34.72 4.00 -27.28
C ALA A 560 35.31 5.43 -27.28
N GLY A 561 36.41 5.65 -26.56
CA GLY A 561 37.11 6.93 -26.52
C GLY A 561 36.54 7.96 -25.53
N TYR A 562 35.57 7.59 -24.68
CA TYR A 562 35.14 8.47 -23.60
C TYR A 562 36.22 8.58 -22.52
N GLU A 563 36.43 9.78 -22.01
CA GLU A 563 37.23 9.97 -20.81
C GLU A 563 36.44 9.50 -19.58
N VAL A 564 36.95 8.47 -18.89
CA VAL A 564 36.33 7.91 -17.68
C VAL A 564 37.24 8.07 -16.47
N ARG A 565 36.79 8.85 -15.48
CA ARG A 565 37.52 9.13 -14.24
C ARG A 565 36.89 8.41 -13.06
N GLU A 566 37.72 7.72 -12.28
CA GLU A 566 37.33 7.12 -11.00
C GLU A 566 37.79 8.05 -9.89
N ARG A 567 36.93 8.98 -9.45
CA ARG A 567 37.26 10.05 -8.49
C ARG A 567 36.07 10.32 -7.58
N ALA A 568 36.35 10.82 -6.38
CA ALA A 568 35.32 11.23 -5.44
C ALA A 568 34.43 12.31 -6.08
N ILE A 569 33.13 12.22 -5.83
CA ILE A 569 32.12 13.16 -6.34
C ILE A 569 31.45 13.78 -5.11
N ALA A 570 31.49 15.10 -4.97
CA ALA A 570 30.76 15.75 -3.89
C ALA A 570 29.25 15.78 -4.24
N LEU A 571 28.38 15.54 -3.26
CA LEU A 571 26.93 15.57 -3.43
C LEU A 571 26.44 16.91 -4.00
N ALA A 572 27.08 18.00 -3.59
CA ALA A 572 26.76 19.35 -4.06
C ALA A 572 27.06 19.54 -5.56
N ASP A 573 28.05 18.84 -6.10
CA ASP A 573 28.47 18.97 -7.50
C ASP A 573 27.48 18.30 -8.46
N LEU A 574 26.59 17.42 -7.95
CA LEU A 574 25.59 16.75 -8.78
C LEU A 574 24.65 17.75 -9.45
N ALA A 575 24.38 18.91 -8.85
CA ALA A 575 23.54 19.93 -9.48
C ALA A 575 24.12 20.49 -10.80
N GLU A 576 25.43 20.36 -11.02
CA GLU A 576 26.15 20.93 -12.16
C GLU A 576 26.48 19.92 -13.27
N VAL A 577 26.11 18.64 -13.08
CA VAL A 577 26.36 17.59 -14.07
C VAL A 577 25.23 17.54 -15.10
N SER A 578 25.54 17.17 -16.34
CA SER A 578 24.56 17.09 -17.43
C SER A 578 23.73 15.81 -17.42
N GLU A 579 24.30 14.72 -16.89
CA GLU A 579 23.61 13.43 -16.78
C GLU A 579 24.02 12.70 -15.49
N VAL A 580 23.07 11.95 -14.92
CA VAL A 580 23.33 10.97 -13.87
C VAL A 580 22.72 9.65 -14.31
N PHE A 581 23.47 8.56 -14.18
CA PHE A 581 22.95 7.21 -14.41
C PHE A 581 23.53 6.22 -13.41
N VAL A 582 22.83 5.11 -13.21
CA VAL A 582 23.25 4.04 -12.32
C VAL A 582 23.39 2.73 -13.08
N THR A 583 24.21 1.82 -12.57
CA THR A 583 24.46 0.53 -13.23
C THR A 583 24.34 -0.66 -12.27
N ASN A 584 23.64 -1.71 -12.71
CA ASN A 584 23.60 -2.99 -12.01
C ASN A 584 23.54 -4.18 -12.99
N ALA A 585 23.86 -5.38 -12.51
CA ALA A 585 23.98 -6.57 -13.34
C ALA A 585 22.66 -7.08 -13.95
N LEU A 586 21.51 -6.71 -13.38
CA LEU A 586 20.21 -7.20 -13.86
C LEU A 586 19.61 -6.32 -14.96
N ARG A 587 19.79 -5.01 -14.82
CA ARG A 587 19.15 -4.01 -15.67
C ARG A 587 20.15 -3.18 -16.48
N GLY A 588 21.46 -3.38 -16.32
CA GLY A 588 22.46 -2.59 -17.04
C GLY A 588 22.48 -1.14 -16.56
N ALA A 589 22.63 -0.20 -17.50
CA ALA A 589 22.60 1.24 -17.22
C ALA A 589 21.16 1.80 -17.21
N ARG A 590 20.88 2.66 -16.23
CA ARG A 590 19.58 3.31 -16.05
C ARG A 590 19.74 4.81 -15.78
N PRO A 591 19.06 5.69 -16.54
CA PRO A 591 19.12 7.12 -16.30
C PRO A 591 18.49 7.46 -14.95
N VAL A 592 19.05 8.44 -14.26
CA VAL A 592 18.49 9.02 -13.04
C VAL A 592 17.85 10.35 -13.39
N GLY A 593 16.54 10.48 -13.14
CA GLY A 593 15.78 11.67 -13.44
C GLY A 593 15.81 12.69 -12.33
N GLU A 594 16.04 12.23 -11.10
CA GLU A 594 16.06 13.07 -9.90
C GLU A 594 16.89 12.42 -8.80
N ALA A 595 17.69 13.23 -8.10
CA ALA A 595 18.14 12.93 -6.75
C ALA A 595 17.49 13.96 -5.81
N ARG A 596 16.62 13.49 -4.91
CA ARG A 596 15.75 14.33 -4.08
C ARG A 596 16.55 15.33 -3.27
N GLY A 597 16.22 16.62 -3.42
CA GLY A 597 16.91 17.72 -2.74
C GLY A 597 18.30 18.04 -3.30
N VAL A 598 18.74 17.37 -4.37
CA VAL A 598 20.07 17.53 -4.96
C VAL A 598 19.98 18.07 -6.39
N GLY A 599 19.24 17.41 -7.28
CA GLY A 599 19.19 17.77 -8.70
C GLY A 599 18.21 16.95 -9.52
N ARG A 600 17.95 17.40 -10.75
CA ARG A 600 17.09 16.74 -11.74
C ARG A 600 17.80 16.73 -13.09
N TRP A 601 17.68 15.62 -13.80
CA TRP A 601 18.34 15.41 -15.10
C TRP A 601 17.37 14.77 -16.08
N ALA A 602 17.51 15.10 -17.37
CA ALA A 602 16.90 14.31 -18.41
C ALA A 602 17.80 13.10 -18.72
N PRO A 603 17.26 11.97 -19.20
CA PRO A 603 18.08 10.93 -19.80
C PRO A 603 18.95 11.52 -20.91
N GLY A 604 20.27 11.33 -20.83
CA GLY A 604 21.20 11.96 -21.76
C GLY A 604 21.91 10.97 -22.70
N PRO A 605 22.67 11.53 -23.67
CA PRO A 605 23.28 10.77 -24.76
C PRO A 605 24.31 9.74 -24.29
N VAL A 606 25.09 10.00 -23.24
CA VAL A 606 26.07 9.03 -22.73
C VAL A 606 25.34 7.83 -22.14
N THR A 607 24.28 8.07 -21.36
CA THR A 607 23.47 7.00 -20.77
C THR A 607 22.85 6.12 -21.85
N ALA A 608 22.25 6.73 -22.88
CA ALA A 608 21.66 6.02 -24.01
C ALA A 608 22.70 5.22 -24.81
N TRP A 609 23.90 5.79 -25.01
CA TRP A 609 25.01 5.09 -25.65
C TRP A 609 25.43 3.85 -24.86
N VAL A 610 25.57 3.96 -23.53
CA VAL A 610 25.90 2.81 -22.66
C VAL A 610 24.82 1.74 -22.74
N GLN A 611 23.53 2.11 -22.71
CA GLN A 611 22.42 1.17 -22.86
C GLN A 611 22.51 0.39 -24.18
N HIS A 612 22.81 1.08 -25.29
CA HIS A 612 22.99 0.46 -26.59
C HIS A 612 24.22 -0.46 -26.64
N ALA A 613 25.37 0.01 -26.16
CA ALA A 613 26.61 -0.77 -26.14
C ALA A 613 26.48 -2.06 -25.30
N LEU A 614 25.76 -2.00 -24.18
CA LEU A 614 25.50 -3.18 -23.35
C LEU A 614 24.51 -4.16 -24.00
N ALA A 615 23.55 -3.66 -24.77
CA ALA A 615 22.60 -4.50 -25.51
C ALA A 615 23.22 -5.19 -26.72
N ALA A 616 24.20 -4.55 -27.39
CA ALA A 616 24.90 -5.12 -28.55
C ALA A 616 25.95 -6.19 -28.18
N ALA A 617 26.30 -6.29 -26.89
CA ALA A 617 27.36 -7.17 -26.38
C ALA A 617 26.82 -8.38 -25.60
N GLY A 618 25.51 -8.64 -25.62
CA GLY A 618 24.86 -9.83 -25.06
C GLY A 618 24.03 -10.51 -26.15
#